data_AF-A0A6I1NQ26-F1
#
_entry.id   AF-A0A6I1NQ26-F1
#
_cell.length_a   1.000
_cell.length_b   1.000
_cell.length_c   1.000
_cell.angle_alpha   90.00
_cell.angle_beta   90.00
_cell.angle_gamma   90.00
#
_symmetry.space_group_name_H-M   'P 1'
#
loop_
_entity.id
_entity.type
_entity.pdbx_description
1 polymer ?
#
loop_
_entity_poly.entity_id
_entity_poly.type
_entity_poly.pdbx_seq_one_letter_code
_entity_poly.pdbx_strand_id
1 'polypeptide(L)'
;METQRLRCDFAVRAANLRVSFTDTGKDDASLNVWVEQAAKELEEKQVVLDAMLKLYDEQGIGSIYKDKHGRYGFVLADASEEGAFRYQLFDANGFFSHSTFTTAEEAILELCDNGYCELAPGDTLDKMTQTRDWKFGTEALALRTAVEMGRKTWQQAEREYARLVSKYDPDLWVA
;
A
#
# COMPACT_ATOMS: atom_id res chain seq x y z
N MET A 1 1.58 -1.88 -25.11
CA MET A 1 2.34 -0.63 -25.34
C MET A 1 2.34 0.22 -24.07
N GLU A 2 1.15 0.53 -23.53
CA GLU A 2 0.98 1.23 -22.25
C GLU A 2 1.66 0.53 -21.06
N THR A 3 1.43 -0.77 -20.88
CA THR A 3 2.11 -1.59 -19.86
C THR A 3 3.64 -1.50 -19.90
N GLN A 4 4.25 -1.53 -21.09
CA GLN A 4 5.70 -1.40 -21.24
C GLN A 4 6.24 -0.02 -20.83
N ARG A 5 5.40 1.03 -20.83
CA ARG A 5 5.73 2.33 -20.24
C ARG A 5 5.68 2.28 -18.72
N LEU A 6 4.63 1.67 -18.13
CA LEU A 6 4.51 1.50 -16.68
C LEU A 6 5.72 0.77 -16.08
N ARG A 7 6.18 -0.29 -16.76
CA ARG A 7 7.36 -1.05 -16.33
C ARG A 7 8.65 -0.23 -16.28
N CYS A 8 8.73 0.93 -16.94
CA CYS A 8 9.89 1.82 -16.93
C CYS A 8 9.57 3.22 -16.36
N ASP A 9 8.47 3.39 -15.63
CA ASP A 9 7.92 4.73 -15.35
C ASP A 9 8.84 5.57 -14.44
N PHE A 10 9.52 4.97 -13.45
CA PHE A 10 10.47 5.71 -12.61
C PHE A 10 11.70 6.19 -13.40
N ALA A 11 12.23 5.38 -14.32
CA ALA A 11 13.29 5.81 -15.23
C ALA A 11 12.83 6.94 -16.18
N VAL A 12 11.59 6.90 -16.66
CA VAL A 12 10.98 7.99 -17.45
C VAL A 12 10.83 9.27 -16.62
N ARG A 13 10.39 9.17 -15.35
CA ARG A 13 10.36 10.30 -14.40
C ARG A 13 11.75 10.88 -14.16
N ALA A 14 12.77 10.04 -13.96
CA ALA A 14 14.16 10.48 -13.74
C ALA A 14 14.73 11.23 -14.96
N ALA A 15 14.50 10.71 -16.18
CA ALA A 15 14.90 11.38 -17.42
C ALA A 15 14.17 12.73 -17.61
N ASN A 16 12.85 12.76 -17.38
CA ASN A 16 12.05 13.98 -17.47
C ASN A 16 12.48 15.02 -16.43
N LEU A 17 12.86 14.61 -15.22
CA LEU A 17 13.34 15.51 -14.18
C LEU A 17 14.64 16.22 -14.61
N ARG A 18 15.63 15.49 -15.12
CA ARG A 18 16.88 16.08 -15.64
C ARG A 18 16.59 17.09 -16.75
N VAL A 19 15.85 16.69 -17.78
CA VAL A 19 15.52 17.56 -18.94
C VAL A 19 14.79 18.83 -18.50
N SER A 20 13.76 18.70 -17.65
CA SER A 20 12.90 19.82 -17.24
C SER A 20 13.65 20.92 -16.46
N PHE A 21 14.77 20.59 -15.83
CA PHE A 21 15.57 21.54 -15.06
C PHE A 21 16.77 22.10 -15.85
N THR A 22 17.30 21.36 -16.84
CA THR A 22 18.37 21.87 -17.73
C THR A 22 17.96 23.09 -18.57
N ASP A 23 16.68 23.26 -18.90
CA ASP A 23 16.18 24.39 -19.71
C ASP A 23 15.92 25.68 -18.89
N THR A 24 16.17 25.66 -17.58
CA THR A 24 15.84 26.80 -16.69
C THR A 24 16.80 28.00 -16.78
N GLY A 25 17.89 27.90 -17.56
CA GLY A 25 18.78 29.00 -17.91
C GLY A 25 19.59 29.61 -16.75
N LYS A 26 19.55 29.00 -15.56
CA LYS A 26 20.35 29.39 -14.39
C LYS A 26 21.24 28.23 -13.99
N ASP A 27 22.56 28.44 -14.08
CA ASP A 27 23.56 27.49 -13.57
C ASP A 27 23.64 27.58 -12.04
N ASP A 28 22.60 27.08 -11.38
CA ASP A 28 22.57 26.91 -9.93
C ASP A 28 23.10 25.51 -9.57
N ALA A 29 24.36 25.47 -9.15
CA ALA A 29 25.03 24.23 -8.76
C ALA A 29 24.30 23.48 -7.62
N SER A 30 23.54 24.17 -6.76
CA SER A 30 22.77 23.51 -5.70
C SER A 30 21.50 22.83 -6.24
N LEU A 31 20.85 23.46 -7.22
CA LEU A 31 19.71 22.89 -7.95
C LEU A 31 20.15 21.65 -8.76
N ASN A 32 21.27 21.75 -9.47
CA ASN A 32 21.81 20.64 -10.27
C ASN A 32 22.16 19.41 -9.40
N VAL A 33 22.76 19.62 -8.21
CA VAL A 33 23.03 18.53 -7.26
C VAL A 33 21.74 17.90 -6.72
N TRP A 34 20.71 18.71 -6.42
CA TRP A 34 19.42 18.18 -5.98
C TRP A 34 18.69 17.39 -7.08
N VAL A 35 18.71 17.88 -8.32
CA VAL A 35 18.12 17.19 -9.49
C VAL A 35 18.74 15.82 -9.71
N GLU A 36 20.07 15.71 -9.68
CA GLU A 36 20.74 14.41 -9.85
C GLU A 36 20.54 13.46 -8.65
N GLN A 37 20.44 13.98 -7.42
CA GLN A 37 20.07 13.14 -6.27
C GLN A 37 18.65 12.58 -6.44
N ALA A 38 17.67 13.43 -6.74
CA ALA A 38 16.27 13.02 -6.92
C ALA A 38 16.07 12.10 -8.14
N ALA A 39 16.84 12.30 -9.22
CA ALA A 39 16.84 11.39 -10.38
C ALA A 39 17.43 10.02 -10.01
N LYS A 40 18.49 9.99 -9.20
CA LYS A 40 19.09 8.74 -8.68
C LYS A 40 18.16 7.99 -7.72
N GLU A 41 17.41 8.70 -6.86
CA GLU A 41 16.38 8.08 -6.00
C GLU A 41 15.24 7.44 -6.81
N LEU A 42 14.89 8.02 -7.98
CA LEU A 42 13.95 7.42 -8.94
C LEU A 42 14.57 6.21 -9.67
N GLU A 43 15.84 6.27 -10.05
CA GLU A 43 16.56 5.12 -10.65
C GLU A 43 16.69 3.94 -9.67
N GLU A 44 16.88 4.21 -8.37
CA GLU A 44 16.84 3.19 -7.32
C GLU A 44 15.43 2.61 -7.11
N LYS A 45 14.38 3.43 -7.18
CA LYS A 45 12.99 2.95 -7.25
C LYS A 45 12.71 2.06 -8.47
N GLN A 46 13.29 2.36 -9.63
CA GLN A 46 13.12 1.55 -10.84
C GLN A 46 13.63 0.11 -10.62
N VAL A 47 14.80 -0.07 -10.01
CA VAL A 47 15.36 -1.41 -9.74
C VAL A 47 14.46 -2.24 -8.81
N VAL A 48 13.78 -1.59 -7.87
CA VAL A 48 12.78 -2.25 -7.01
C VAL A 48 11.54 -2.64 -7.82
N LEU A 49 11.01 -1.72 -8.62
CA LEU A 49 9.85 -1.96 -9.48
C LEU A 49 10.10 -3.12 -10.46
N ASP A 50 11.29 -3.19 -11.07
CA ASP A 50 11.71 -4.29 -11.95
C ASP A 50 11.65 -5.64 -11.22
N ALA A 51 12.09 -5.68 -9.95
CA ALA A 51 12.06 -6.89 -9.13
C ALA A 51 10.62 -7.30 -8.74
N MET A 52 9.75 -6.33 -8.41
CA MET A 52 8.33 -6.57 -8.09
C MET A 52 7.55 -7.08 -9.31
N LEU A 53 7.78 -6.48 -10.47
CA LEU A 53 7.17 -6.89 -11.75
C LEU A 53 7.67 -8.24 -12.22
N LYS A 54 8.97 -8.53 -12.05
CA LYS A 54 9.51 -9.87 -12.32
C LYS A 54 8.87 -10.92 -11.41
N LEU A 55 8.69 -10.64 -10.12
CA LEU A 55 8.04 -11.57 -9.20
C LEU A 55 6.57 -11.82 -9.61
N TYR A 56 5.87 -10.79 -10.10
CA TYR A 56 4.54 -10.92 -10.69
C TYR A 56 4.54 -11.75 -11.98
N ASP A 57 5.51 -11.60 -12.88
CA ASP A 57 5.64 -12.46 -14.07
C ASP A 57 5.94 -13.94 -13.70
N GLU A 58 6.65 -14.19 -12.59
CA GLU A 58 7.01 -15.54 -12.13
C GLU A 58 5.93 -16.23 -11.27
N GLN A 59 5.15 -15.47 -10.49
CA GLN A 59 4.22 -16.01 -9.47
C GLN A 59 2.77 -15.52 -9.60
N GLY A 60 2.51 -14.46 -10.37
CA GLY A 60 1.21 -13.82 -10.49
C GLY A 60 0.88 -12.87 -9.33
N ILE A 61 -0.42 -12.66 -9.11
CA ILE A 61 -0.97 -11.80 -8.05
C ILE A 61 -0.83 -12.43 -6.65
N GLY A 62 -0.96 -11.61 -5.60
CA GLY A 62 -0.98 -12.05 -4.20
C GLY A 62 0.34 -11.92 -3.44
N SER A 63 1.44 -11.50 -4.08
CA SER A 63 2.68 -11.14 -3.37
C SER A 63 2.44 -9.99 -2.39
N ILE A 64 2.88 -10.16 -1.13
CA ILE A 64 2.73 -9.18 -0.06
C ILE A 64 4.02 -8.36 0.07
N TYR A 65 3.91 -7.05 0.04
CA TYR A 65 5.01 -6.11 0.22
C TYR A 65 4.81 -5.27 1.47
N LYS A 66 5.91 -4.77 2.04
CA LYS A 66 5.99 -4.07 3.31
C LYS A 66 6.64 -2.70 3.13
N ASP A 67 6.18 -1.72 3.91
CA ASP A 67 6.76 -0.38 3.99
C ASP A 67 7.68 -0.19 5.20
N LYS A 68 8.38 0.95 5.22
CA LYS A 68 9.28 1.36 6.32
C LYS A 68 8.61 1.57 7.68
N HIS A 69 7.28 1.56 7.74
CA HIS A 69 6.48 1.72 8.96
C HIS A 69 5.92 0.39 9.49
N GLY A 70 6.18 -0.74 8.80
CA GLY A 70 5.64 -2.05 9.17
C GLY A 70 4.18 -2.25 8.76
N ARG A 71 3.70 -1.46 7.80
CA ARG A 71 2.42 -1.67 7.09
C ARG A 71 2.68 -2.54 5.87
N TYR A 72 1.63 -3.18 5.38
CA TYR A 72 1.70 -4.14 4.27
C TYR A 72 0.70 -3.80 3.17
N GLY A 73 0.98 -4.25 1.96
CA GLY A 73 0.11 -4.13 0.81
C GLY A 73 0.33 -5.25 -0.20
N PHE A 74 -0.72 -5.62 -0.93
CA PHE A 74 -0.70 -6.69 -1.93
C PHE A 74 -1.68 -6.40 -3.05
N VAL A 75 -1.41 -6.93 -4.24
CA VAL A 75 -2.26 -6.78 -5.44
C VAL A 75 -3.04 -8.06 -5.70
N LEU A 76 -4.33 -7.91 -6.03
CA LEU A 76 -5.22 -8.98 -6.47
C LEU A 76 -6.21 -8.48 -7.54
N ALA A 77 -6.94 -9.38 -8.18
CA ALA A 77 -8.11 -9.00 -8.99
C ALA A 77 -9.17 -8.31 -8.10
N ASP A 78 -9.90 -7.33 -8.64
CA ASP A 78 -11.04 -6.76 -7.93
C ASP A 78 -12.21 -7.78 -7.89
N ALA A 79 -13.02 -7.70 -6.84
CA ALA A 79 -14.20 -8.54 -6.66
C ALA A 79 -15.51 -7.85 -7.07
N SER A 80 -15.43 -6.57 -7.47
CA SER A 80 -16.54 -5.68 -7.77
C SER A 80 -16.65 -5.35 -9.26
N GLU A 81 -15.52 -5.38 -9.98
CA GLU A 81 -15.39 -5.04 -11.39
C GLU A 81 -14.56 -6.12 -12.10
N GLU A 82 -15.14 -6.76 -13.11
CA GLU A 82 -14.51 -7.90 -13.81
C GLU A 82 -13.35 -7.42 -14.70
N GLY A 83 -12.16 -8.00 -14.49
CA GLY A 83 -10.94 -7.63 -15.22
C GLY A 83 -10.14 -6.49 -14.60
N ALA A 84 -10.67 -5.79 -13.60
CA ALA A 84 -9.94 -4.79 -12.83
C ALA A 84 -9.03 -5.44 -11.77
N PHE A 85 -8.03 -4.68 -11.31
CA PHE A 85 -7.09 -5.08 -10.25
C PHE A 85 -7.14 -4.08 -9.11
N ARG A 86 -6.90 -4.53 -7.87
CA ARG A 86 -6.79 -3.64 -6.71
C ARG A 86 -5.54 -3.92 -5.92
N TYR A 87 -4.91 -2.88 -5.39
CA TYR A 87 -4.04 -3.04 -4.23
C TYR A 87 -4.89 -2.90 -2.95
N GLN A 88 -4.55 -3.69 -1.94
CA GLN A 88 -5.19 -3.70 -0.62
C GLN A 88 -4.12 -3.52 0.45
N LEU A 89 -4.26 -2.52 1.31
CA LEU A 89 -3.32 -2.22 2.40
C LEU A 89 -3.85 -2.67 3.76
N PHE A 90 -2.95 -3.10 4.64
CA PHE A 90 -3.23 -3.54 6.00
C PHE A 90 -2.09 -3.26 6.99
N ASP A 91 -2.43 -3.15 8.27
CA ASP A 91 -1.47 -3.12 9.39
C ASP A 91 -1.94 -4.04 10.54
N ALA A 92 -1.34 -3.94 11.72
CA ALA A 92 -1.66 -4.77 12.89
C ALA A 92 -3.16 -4.73 13.30
N ASN A 93 -3.88 -3.67 12.94
CA ASN A 93 -5.30 -3.45 13.26
C ASN A 93 -6.25 -3.93 12.14
N GLY A 94 -5.71 -4.39 11.00
CA GLY A 94 -6.49 -4.86 9.85
C GLY A 94 -6.35 -3.99 8.60
N PHE A 95 -7.32 -4.12 7.69
CA PHE A 95 -7.37 -3.38 6.43
C PHE A 95 -7.74 -1.91 6.64
N PHE A 96 -6.98 -0.97 6.04
CA PHE A 96 -7.22 0.47 6.22
C PHE A 96 -7.39 1.28 4.93
N SER A 97 -6.93 0.77 3.78
CA SER A 97 -7.07 1.45 2.47
C SER A 97 -6.97 0.46 1.31
N HIS A 98 -7.56 0.80 0.17
CA HIS A 98 -7.43 0.09 -1.10
C HIS A 98 -7.58 1.09 -2.26
N SER A 99 -7.20 0.69 -3.47
CA SER A 99 -7.54 1.40 -4.71
C SER A 99 -7.55 0.43 -5.89
N THR A 100 -8.35 0.74 -6.91
CA THR A 100 -8.64 -0.13 -8.07
C THR A 100 -8.10 0.50 -9.35
N PHE A 101 -7.58 -0.34 -10.26
CA PHE A 101 -6.77 -0.04 -11.43
C PHE A 101 -7.17 -0.94 -12.61
N THR A 102 -6.77 -0.57 -13.83
CA THR A 102 -7.13 -1.32 -15.04
C THR A 102 -6.19 -2.51 -15.30
N THR A 103 -4.97 -2.47 -14.75
CA THR A 103 -3.97 -3.55 -14.87
C THR A 103 -3.27 -3.85 -13.56
N ALA A 104 -2.69 -5.05 -13.45
CA ALA A 104 -1.84 -5.42 -12.32
C ALA A 104 -0.58 -4.56 -12.26
N GLU A 105 0.04 -4.24 -13.40
CA GLU A 105 1.24 -3.39 -13.44
C GLU A 105 0.99 -1.95 -12.93
N GLU A 106 -0.19 -1.36 -13.15
CA GLU A 106 -0.57 -0.09 -12.51
C GLU A 106 -0.62 -0.22 -10.99
N ALA A 107 -1.30 -1.25 -10.48
CA ALA A 107 -1.45 -1.49 -9.05
C ALA A 107 -0.10 -1.80 -8.37
N ILE A 108 0.83 -2.48 -9.07
CA ILE A 108 2.20 -2.75 -8.59
C ILE A 108 3.05 -1.48 -8.60
N LEU A 109 2.97 -0.66 -9.65
CA LEU A 109 3.66 0.63 -9.74
C LEU A 109 3.24 1.57 -8.61
N GLU A 110 1.94 1.73 -8.39
CA GLU A 110 1.40 2.59 -7.33
C GLU A 110 1.77 2.07 -5.93
N LEU A 111 1.72 0.75 -5.72
CA LEU A 111 2.15 0.12 -4.46
C LEU A 111 3.64 0.37 -4.18
N CYS A 112 4.49 0.28 -5.21
CA CYS A 112 5.92 0.62 -5.12
C CYS A 112 6.15 2.12 -4.87
N ASP A 113 5.39 3.01 -5.51
CA ASP A 113 5.59 4.46 -5.36
C ASP A 113 5.25 4.95 -3.95
N ASN A 114 4.18 4.39 -3.37
CA ASN A 114 3.77 4.54 -1.97
C ASN A 114 4.76 3.91 -0.96
N GLY A 115 5.80 3.21 -1.42
CA GLY A 115 6.91 2.73 -0.59
C GLY A 115 6.75 1.32 0.00
N TYR A 116 5.81 0.52 -0.51
CA TYR A 116 5.69 -0.90 -0.15
C TYR A 116 6.65 -1.72 -1.03
N CYS A 117 7.92 -1.69 -0.66
CA CYS A 117 9.05 -2.15 -1.49
C CYS A 117 9.71 -3.44 -1.00
N GLU A 118 9.49 -3.83 0.26
CA GLU A 118 10.13 -4.99 0.89
C GLU A 118 9.24 -6.23 0.76
N LEU A 119 9.69 -7.30 0.09
CA LEU A 119 8.90 -8.53 -0.03
C LEU A 119 8.72 -9.19 1.35
N ALA A 120 7.47 -9.36 1.77
CA ALA A 120 7.10 -10.03 3.01
C ALA A 120 6.78 -11.52 2.77
N PRO A 121 6.85 -12.39 3.81
CA PRO A 121 6.38 -13.77 3.71
C PRO A 121 4.91 -13.85 3.29
N GLY A 122 4.54 -14.76 2.38
CA GLY A 122 3.17 -14.91 1.90
C GLY A 122 2.15 -15.25 3.01
N ASP A 123 2.59 -15.89 4.10
CA ASP A 123 1.77 -16.21 5.27
C ASP A 123 1.63 -15.05 6.29
N THR A 124 2.09 -13.84 5.95
CA THR A 124 2.00 -12.65 6.82
C THR A 124 0.55 -12.29 7.16
N LEU A 125 -0.35 -12.30 6.17
CA LEU A 125 -1.76 -11.97 6.39
C LEU A 125 -2.45 -13.03 7.28
N ASP A 126 -2.17 -14.31 7.03
CA ASP A 126 -2.70 -15.41 7.84
C ASP A 126 -2.20 -15.36 9.29
N LYS A 127 -0.96 -14.91 9.54
CA LYS A 127 -0.44 -14.67 10.90
C LYS A 127 -1.10 -13.47 11.57
N MET A 128 -1.22 -12.35 10.86
CA MET A 128 -1.73 -11.11 11.44
C MET A 128 -3.22 -11.19 11.79
N THR A 129 -4.04 -11.83 10.94
CA THR A 129 -5.48 -12.08 11.19
C THR A 129 -5.77 -12.88 12.47
N GLN A 130 -4.78 -13.60 13.03
CA GLN A 130 -4.93 -14.38 14.25
C GLN A 130 -4.74 -13.57 15.56
N THR A 131 -4.23 -12.34 15.50
CA THR A 131 -3.81 -11.55 16.70
C THR A 131 -4.95 -10.95 17.54
N ARG A 132 -4.64 -10.47 18.78
CA ARG A 132 -5.53 -9.67 19.67
C ARG A 132 -6.01 -8.43 18.90
N ASP A 133 -5.06 -7.76 18.26
CA ASP A 133 -5.20 -6.40 17.75
C ASP A 133 -5.92 -6.35 16.39
N TRP A 134 -5.64 -7.30 15.50
CA TRP A 134 -6.34 -7.39 14.20
C TRP A 134 -7.83 -7.65 14.38
N LYS A 135 -8.19 -8.58 15.29
CA LYS A 135 -9.58 -8.96 15.56
C LYS A 135 -10.34 -7.78 16.20
N PHE A 136 -9.70 -7.09 17.14
CA PHE A 136 -10.20 -5.84 17.70
C PHE A 136 -10.42 -4.77 16.62
N GLY A 137 -9.39 -4.46 15.82
CA GLY A 137 -9.44 -3.40 14.81
C GLY A 137 -10.43 -3.70 13.68
N THR A 138 -10.58 -4.96 13.27
CA THR A 138 -11.58 -5.40 12.29
C THR A 138 -13.00 -5.20 12.81
N GLU A 139 -13.28 -5.55 14.08
CA GLU A 139 -14.59 -5.29 14.68
C GLU A 139 -14.85 -3.79 14.93
N ALA A 140 -13.81 -3.01 15.28
CA ALA A 140 -13.90 -1.56 15.42
C ALA A 140 -14.19 -0.85 14.09
N LEU A 141 -13.57 -1.30 13.00
CA LEU A 141 -13.86 -0.84 11.64
C LEU A 141 -15.32 -1.15 11.26
N ALA A 142 -15.80 -2.36 11.54
CA ALA A 142 -17.19 -2.73 11.29
C ALA A 142 -18.20 -1.86 12.05
N LEU A 143 -17.89 -1.44 13.29
CA LEU A 143 -18.69 -0.47 14.05
C LEU A 143 -18.71 0.91 13.37
N ARG A 144 -17.55 1.41 12.93
CA ARG A 144 -17.44 2.69 12.21
C ARG A 144 -18.24 2.66 10.90
N THR A 145 -18.04 1.65 10.06
CA THR A 145 -18.76 1.49 8.80
C THR A 145 -20.28 1.35 9.01
N ALA A 146 -20.72 0.74 10.11
CA ALA A 146 -22.13 0.68 10.46
C ALA A 146 -22.74 2.06 10.80
N VAL A 147 -21.96 3.00 11.35
CA VAL A 147 -22.39 4.40 11.55
C VAL A 147 -22.39 5.17 10.22
N GLU A 148 -21.34 5.02 9.41
CA GLU A 148 -21.22 5.67 8.09
C GLU A 148 -22.34 5.22 7.12
N MET A 149 -22.78 3.97 7.21
CA MET A 149 -23.94 3.44 6.48
C MET A 149 -25.30 3.74 7.16
N GLY A 150 -25.34 4.54 8.23
CA GLY A 150 -26.58 4.89 8.95
C GLY A 150 -27.28 3.74 9.68
N ARG A 151 -26.62 2.59 9.82
CA ARG A 151 -27.16 1.37 10.49
C ARG A 151 -27.04 1.42 12.02
N LYS A 152 -26.21 2.32 12.55
CA LYS A 152 -26.05 2.64 13.98
C LYS A 152 -25.95 4.14 14.16
N THR A 153 -26.39 4.65 15.32
CA THR A 153 -26.02 6.00 15.77
C THR A 153 -24.65 5.98 16.44
N TRP A 154 -23.99 7.14 16.52
CA TRP A 154 -22.72 7.30 17.25
C TRP A 154 -22.81 6.76 18.69
N GLN A 155 -23.86 7.10 19.44
CA GLN A 155 -24.06 6.58 20.81
C GLN A 155 -24.26 5.06 20.90
N GLN A 156 -24.71 4.39 19.83
CA GLN A 156 -24.77 2.92 19.80
C GLN A 156 -23.38 2.34 19.55
N ALA A 157 -22.64 2.90 18.59
CA ALA A 157 -21.28 2.47 18.29
C ALA A 157 -20.31 2.72 19.46
N GLU A 158 -20.39 3.84 20.17
CA GLU A 158 -19.60 4.12 21.39
C GLU A 158 -19.80 3.05 22.47
N ARG A 159 -21.05 2.65 22.74
CA ARG A 159 -21.38 1.63 23.74
C ARG A 159 -20.90 0.24 23.32
N GLU A 160 -20.92 -0.06 22.03
CA GLU A 160 -20.41 -1.33 21.50
C GLU A 160 -18.88 -1.33 21.43
N TYR A 161 -18.24 -0.20 21.14
CA TYR A 161 -16.79 -0.02 21.17
C TYR A 161 -16.23 -0.14 22.59
N ALA A 162 -16.90 0.43 23.60
CA ALA A 162 -16.53 0.23 25.00
C ALA A 162 -16.56 -1.25 25.41
N ARG A 163 -17.58 -2.01 24.97
CA ARG A 163 -17.66 -3.47 25.16
C ARG A 163 -16.57 -4.21 24.37
N LEU A 164 -16.22 -3.72 23.18
CA LEU A 164 -15.19 -4.30 22.32
C LEU A 164 -13.81 -4.18 22.97
N VAL A 165 -13.49 -3.01 23.55
CA VAL A 165 -12.29 -2.79 24.36
C VAL A 165 -12.26 -3.77 25.53
N SER A 166 -13.34 -3.93 26.29
CA SER A 166 -13.37 -4.92 27.39
C SER A 166 -13.28 -6.38 26.92
N LYS A 167 -13.89 -6.74 25.77
CA LYS A 167 -13.84 -8.10 25.19
C LYS A 167 -12.41 -8.49 24.80
N TYR A 168 -11.67 -7.53 24.24
CA TYR A 168 -10.29 -7.70 23.77
C TYR A 168 -9.25 -7.27 24.81
N ASP A 169 -9.66 -6.91 26.03
CA ASP A 169 -8.72 -6.49 27.05
C ASP A 169 -7.78 -7.64 27.43
N PRO A 170 -6.53 -7.54 26.99
CA PRO A 170 -5.03 -8.75 27.92
C PRO A 170 -5.28 -8.94 29.42
N ASP A 171 -5.78 -7.93 30.13
CA ASP A 171 -5.84 -7.96 31.60
C ASP A 171 -7.03 -8.79 32.11
N LEU A 172 -8.04 -9.00 31.25
CA LEU A 172 -9.16 -9.92 31.46
C LEU A 172 -8.95 -11.30 30.82
N TRP A 173 -7.78 -11.56 30.23
CA TRP A 173 -7.41 -12.82 29.55
C TRP A 173 -6.21 -13.53 30.18
N VAL A 174 -5.64 -12.99 31.25
CA VAL A 174 -4.47 -13.54 31.99
C VAL A 174 -4.87 -14.06 33.39
N ALA A 175 -6.16 -14.12 33.69
CA ALA A 175 -6.77 -14.62 34.93
C ALA A 175 -7.58 -15.91 34.70
#